data_AF-A0A3D4KT40-F1
#
_entry.id   AF-A0A3D4KT40-F1
#
_cell.length_a   1.000
_cell.length_b   1.000
_cell.length_c   1.000
_cell.angle_alpha   90.00
_cell.angle_beta   90.00
_cell.angle_gamma   90.00
#
_symmetry.space_group_name_H-M   'P 1'
#
loop_
_entity.id
_entity.type
_entity.pdbx_description
1 polymer ?
#
loop_
_entity_poly.entity_id
_entity_poly.type
_entity_poly.pdbx_seq_one_letter_code
_entity_poly.pdbx_strand_id
1 'polypeptide(L)' 'EETGCRECIVRSRGEIGILPEAIDCDYYEYLDNKGMEGSDRLFKGEYMSQYSWAEYTLAALYGKKDIWD' A
#
# COMPACT_ATOMS: atom_id res chain seq x y z
N GLU A 1 -16.68 19.96 8.99
CA GLU A 1 -17.04 19.37 7.69
C GLU A 1 -16.60 17.92 7.69
N GLU A 2 -17.51 16.97 7.52
CA GLU A 2 -17.15 15.57 7.25
C GLU A 2 -16.75 15.51 5.77
N THR A 3 -15.45 15.49 5.50
CA THR A 3 -14.93 15.18 4.17
C THR A 3 -15.45 13.81 3.76
N GLY A 4 -15.89 13.64 2.51
CA GLY A 4 -16.64 12.49 1.95
C GLY A 4 -15.95 11.11 1.99
N CYS A 5 -15.11 10.84 2.98
CA CYS A 5 -14.38 9.60 3.21
C CYS A 5 -15.25 8.46 3.75
N ARG A 6 -16.56 8.67 3.97
CA ARG A 6 -17.42 7.60 4.50
C ARG A 6 -17.52 6.41 3.54
N GLU A 7 -17.33 6.65 2.24
CA GLU A 7 -17.39 5.64 1.20
C GLU A 7 -16.10 4.81 1.07
N CYS A 8 -14.97 5.27 1.61
CA CYS A 8 -13.71 4.51 1.54
C CYS A 8 -13.50 3.52 2.70
N ILE A 9 -14.40 3.50 3.71
CA ILE A 9 -14.33 2.56 4.83
C ILE A 9 -15.44 1.53 4.72
N VAL A 10 -15.05 0.26 4.63
CA VAL A 10 -15.97 -0.89 4.69
C VAL A 10 -15.93 -1.53 6.08
N ARG A 11 -17.10 -1.88 6.61
CA ARG A 11 -17.25 -2.44 7.97
C ARG A 11 -18.06 -3.73 7.95
N SER A 12 -17.59 -4.72 8.67
CA SER A 12 -18.28 -5.98 8.94
C SER A 12 -18.23 -6.26 10.46
N ARG A 13 -18.87 -7.34 10.93
CA ARG A 13 -18.86 -7.68 12.35
C ARG A 13 -17.45 -8.15 12.77
N GLY A 14 -16.71 -7.27 13.43
CA GLY A 14 -15.35 -7.55 13.94
C GLY A 14 -14.24 -7.18 12.97
N GLU A 15 -14.57 -6.57 11.83
CA GLU A 15 -13.61 -6.23 10.78
C GLU A 15 -13.84 -4.80 10.29
N ILE A 16 -12.75 -4.16 9.92
CA ILE A 16 -12.75 -2.87 9.24
C ILE A 16 -11.72 -2.92 8.14
N GLY A 17 -12.09 -2.39 6.98
CA GLY A 17 -11.22 -2.32 5.82
C GLY A 17 -11.34 -0.98 5.12
N ILE A 18 -10.40 -0.77 4.21
CA ILE A 18 -10.40 0.34 3.27
C ILE A 18 -10.81 -0.20 1.91
N LEU A 19 -11.59 0.57 1.15
CA LEU A 19 -11.89 0.33 -0.26
C LEU A 19 -10.77 0.97 -1.10
N PRO A 20 -9.81 0.20 -1.66
CA PRO A 20 -8.64 0.77 -2.33
C PRO A 20 -9.01 1.64 -3.53
N GLU A 21 -10.07 1.28 -4.26
CA GLU A 21 -10.55 1.99 -5.46
C GLU A 21 -11.11 3.39 -5.15
N ALA A 22 -11.43 3.66 -3.88
CA ALA A 22 -11.90 4.95 -3.40
C ALA A 22 -10.79 5.82 -2.81
N ILE A 23 -9.52 5.38 -2.85
CA ILE A 23 -8.38 6.10 -2.29
C ILE A 23 -7.26 6.25 -3.32
N ASP A 24 -6.77 7.48 -3.45
CA ASP A 24 -5.50 7.77 -4.13
C ASP A 24 -4.33 7.45 -3.18
N CYS A 25 -3.61 6.36 -3.44
CA CYS A 25 -2.54 5.86 -2.59
C CYS A 25 -1.40 5.28 -3.44
N ASP A 26 -0.22 5.91 -3.34
CA ASP A 26 1.02 5.49 -3.99
C ASP A 26 1.41 4.04 -3.68
N TYR A 27 1.12 3.55 -2.48
CA TYR A 27 1.37 2.17 -2.10
C TYR A 27 0.45 1.18 -2.84
N TYR A 28 -0.85 1.47 -2.96
CA TYR A 28 -1.75 0.63 -3.75
C TYR A 28 -1.41 0.69 -5.24
N GLU A 29 -1.11 1.89 -5.74
CA GLU A 29 -0.64 2.07 -7.12
C GLU A 29 0.66 1.29 -7.40
N TYR A 30 1.61 1.29 -6.47
CA TYR A 30 2.82 0.49 -6.55
C TYR A 30 2.54 -1.01 -6.59
N LEU A 31 1.59 -1.49 -5.79
CA LEU A 31 1.21 -2.90 -5.75
C LEU A 31 0.50 -3.34 -7.03
N ASP A 32 -0.38 -2.50 -7.58
CA ASP A 32 -1.19 -2.81 -8.77
C ASP A 32 -0.39 -2.68 -10.07
N ASN A 33 0.46 -1.66 -10.19
CA ASN A 33 1.29 -1.42 -11.38
C ASN A 33 2.67 -2.09 -11.30
N LYS A 34 2.82 -3.08 -10.42
CA LYS A 34 4.12 -3.68 -10.13
C LYS A 34 4.78 -4.28 -11.38
N GLY A 35 5.98 -3.79 -11.71
CA GLY A 35 6.75 -4.23 -12.88
C GLY A 35 6.44 -3.46 -14.16
N MET A 36 5.59 -2.42 -14.08
CA MET A 36 5.39 -1.45 -15.15
C MET A 36 6.43 -0.34 -15.06
N GLU A 37 6.79 0.23 -16.21
CA GLU A 37 7.76 1.32 -16.27
C GLU A 37 7.31 2.49 -15.38
N GLY A 38 8.17 2.90 -14.45
CA GLY A 38 7.90 4.01 -13.53
C GLY A 38 7.30 3.62 -12.17
N SER A 39 6.79 2.40 -11.99
CA SER A 39 6.22 1.95 -10.70
C SER A 39 7.28 1.95 -9.58
N ASP A 40 8.54 1.65 -9.91
CA ASP A 40 9.65 1.61 -8.94
C ASP A 40 9.91 2.95 -8.25
N ARG A 41 9.42 4.05 -8.83
CA ARG A 41 9.55 5.39 -8.24
C ARG A 41 8.54 5.65 -7.13
N LEU A 42 7.48 4.86 -7.04
CA LEU A 42 6.42 5.05 -6.04
C LEU A 42 6.88 4.60 -4.66
N PHE A 43 7.61 3.48 -4.56
CA PHE A 43 8.17 3.01 -3.29
C PHE A 43 9.50 3.73 -2.95
N LYS A 44 9.53 4.44 -1.81
CA LYS A 44 10.68 5.27 -1.39
C LYS A 44 11.67 4.59 -0.43
N GLY A 45 11.48 3.31 -0.12
CA GLY A 45 12.40 2.54 0.72
C GLY A 45 12.01 2.47 2.22
N GLU A 46 10.94 3.13 2.61
CA GLU A 46 10.39 3.02 3.97
C GLU A 46 8.95 2.52 3.91
N TYR A 47 8.61 1.62 4.84
CA TYR A 47 7.25 1.14 5.01
C TYR A 47 6.98 1.01 6.51
N MET A 48 6.18 1.95 7.03
CA MET A 48 5.61 1.89 8.37
C MET A 48 6.62 1.53 9.49
N SER A 49 7.82 2.10 9.43
CA SER A 49 8.97 1.77 10.30
C SER A 49 8.71 1.97 11.79
N GLN A 50 7.70 2.77 12.15
CA GLN A 50 7.23 2.92 13.53
C GLN A 50 6.54 1.68 14.12
N TYR A 51 6.24 0.65 13.33
CA TYR A 51 5.60 -0.58 13.80
C TYR A 51 6.43 -1.82 13.51
N SER A 52 6.65 -2.67 14.51
CA SER A 52 7.44 -3.91 14.37
C SER A 52 6.88 -4.90 13.37
N TRP A 53 5.55 -4.94 13.19
CA TRP A 53 4.92 -5.82 12.21
C TRP A 53 5.28 -5.44 10.76
N ALA A 54 5.73 -4.21 10.53
CA ALA A 54 6.05 -3.71 9.21
C ALA A 54 7.35 -4.30 8.65
N GLU A 55 8.26 -4.81 9.49
CA GLU A 55 9.57 -5.34 9.09
C GLU A 55 9.46 -6.43 8.00
N TYR A 56 8.57 -7.40 8.20
CA TYR A 56 8.35 -8.48 7.22
C TYR A 56 7.77 -7.96 5.90
N THR A 57 6.90 -6.97 5.97
CA THR A 57 6.31 -6.36 4.78
C THR A 57 7.36 -5.55 4.02
N LEU A 58 8.17 -4.77 4.73
CA LEU A 58 9.28 -4.01 4.18
C LEU A 58 10.28 -4.93 3.46
N ALA A 59 10.67 -6.04 4.09
CA ALA A 59 11.52 -7.04 3.47
C ALA A 59 10.91 -7.61 2.17
N ALA A 60 9.59 -7.89 2.16
CA ALA A 60 8.90 -8.33 0.96
C ALA A 60 8.83 -7.26 -0.14
N LEU A 61 8.73 -5.98 0.22
CA LEU A 61 8.75 -4.87 -0.73
C LEU A 61 10.13 -4.69 -1.36
N TYR A 62 11.21 -4.91 -0.59
CA TYR A 62 12.59 -4.92 -1.08
C TYR A 62 12.94 -6.16 -1.91
N GLY A 63 12.66 -7.36 -1.43
CA GLY A 63 12.97 -8.61 -2.14
C GLY A 63 12.19 -8.81 -3.44
N LYS A 64 11.19 -7.96 -3.69
CA LYS A 64 10.45 -7.88 -4.96
C LYS A 64 11.16 -7.01 -6.02
N LYS A 65 12.25 -6.33 -5.67
CA LYS A 65 13.07 -5.50 -6.56
C LYS A 65 14.11 -6.32 -7.34
N ASP A 66 14.49 -7.50 -6.83
CA ASP A 66 15.67 -8.24 -7.29
C ASP A 66 15.36 -9.46 -8.19
N ILE A 67 14.18 -9.55 -8.82
CA ILE A 67 13.84 -10.67 -9.74
C ILE A 67 13.92 -10.24 -11.22
N TRP A 68 14.15 -8.96 -11.50
CA TRP A 68 14.27 -8.44 -12.88
C TRP A 68 15.48 -7.52 -13.10
N ASP A 69 16.56 -7.74 -12.34
CA ASP A 69 17.91 -7.26 -12.71
C ASP A 69 18.74 -8.41 -13.33
#